data_AF-A0A5R2MZM7-F1
#
_entry.id   AF-A0A5R2MZM7-F1
#
_cell.length_a   1.000
_cell.length_b   1.000
_cell.length_c   1.000
_cell.angle_alpha   90.00
_cell.angle_beta   90.00
_cell.angle_gamma   90.00
#
_symmetry.space_group_name_H-M   'P 1'
#
loop_
_entity.id
_entity.type
_entity.pdbx_description
1 polymer ?
#
loop_
_entity_poly.entity_id
_entity_poly.type
_entity_poly.pdbx_seq_one_letter_code
_entity_poly.pdbx_strand_id
1 'polypeptide(L)'
;MRDAGLDVDPSTVDTNIVFVNLPQADFDVDYLHSELLESGVRISPVKAGRLRLLTHREVTQREALLASDLIAKSCAAARGRQPSDVNKAGVDAIY
;
A
#
# COMPACT_ATOMS: atom_id res chain seq x y z
N MET A 1 10.32 5.36 3.86
CA MET A 1 8.95 5.67 3.39
C MET A 1 8.94 6.89 2.47
N ARG A 2 9.39 8.08 2.90
CA ARG A 2 9.43 9.27 2.02
C ARG A 2 10.26 9.10 0.75
N ASP A 3 11.39 8.42 0.84
CA ASP A 3 12.25 8.13 -0.33
C ASP A 3 11.57 7.21 -1.36
N ALA A 4 10.54 6.47 -0.96
CA ALA A 4 9.71 5.64 -1.84
C ALA A 4 8.51 6.41 -2.45
N GLY A 5 8.39 7.71 -2.21
CA GLY A 5 7.27 8.53 -2.67
C GLY A 5 6.02 8.46 -1.79
N LEU A 6 6.12 7.88 -0.59
CA LEU A 6 5.02 7.76 0.36
C LEU A 6 5.04 8.92 1.36
N ASP A 7 3.94 9.67 1.43
CA ASP A 7 3.75 10.68 2.46
C ASP A 7 2.98 10.09 3.65
N VAL A 8 3.64 10.06 4.80
CA VAL A 8 3.16 9.47 6.04
C VAL A 8 2.81 10.60 6.99
N ASP A 9 1.58 10.60 7.52
CA ASP A 9 1.13 11.56 8.52
C ASP A 9 1.17 10.96 9.93
N PRO A 10 2.17 11.30 10.77
CA PRO A 10 2.31 10.75 12.11
C PRO A 10 1.22 11.23 13.07
N SER A 11 0.55 12.34 12.78
CA SER A 11 -0.52 12.89 13.62
C SER A 11 -1.81 12.06 13.53
N THR A 12 -1.91 11.19 12.51
CA THR A 12 -3.05 10.29 12.31
C THR A 12 -2.87 8.92 12.95
N VAL A 13 -1.81 8.74 13.76
CA VAL A 13 -1.56 7.47 14.46
C VAL A 13 -2.52 7.34 15.63
N ASP A 14 -3.67 6.73 15.35
CA ASP A 14 -4.70 6.42 16.32
C ASP A 14 -4.59 4.93 16.63
N THR A 15 -4.07 4.57 17.80
CA THR A 15 -4.00 3.21 18.40
C THR A 15 -3.05 2.17 17.79
N ASN A 16 -2.99 1.99 16.47
CA ASN A 16 -2.13 1.01 15.78
C ASN A 16 -2.18 1.13 14.25
N ILE A 17 -2.75 2.23 13.75
CA ILE A 17 -3.02 2.45 12.33
C ILE A 17 -2.23 3.67 11.87
N VAL A 18 -1.56 3.52 10.73
CA VAL A 18 -0.88 4.61 10.02
C VAL A 18 -1.56 4.79 8.68
N PHE A 19 -1.88 6.05 8.36
CA PHE A 19 -2.38 6.40 7.04
C PHE A 19 -1.25 6.91 6.16
N VAL A 20 -1.22 6.41 4.93
CA VAL A 20 -0.21 6.79 3.94
C VAL A 20 -0.89 7.28 2.68
N ASN A 21 -0.49 8.44 2.20
CA ASN A 21 -1.00 8.99 0.94
C ASN A 21 -0.11 8.52 -0.21
N LEU A 22 -0.74 7.96 -1.25
CA LEU A 22 -0.11 7.63 -2.52
C LEU A 22 -0.27 8.80 -3.48
N PRO A 23 0.80 9.26 -4.15
CA PRO A 23 0.69 10.29 -5.16
C PRO A 23 -0.05 9.74 -6.38
N GLN A 24 -1.28 10.22 -6.62
CA GLN A 24 -2.18 9.66 -7.64
C GLN A 24 -1.67 9.80 -9.08
N ALA A 25 -0.75 10.72 -9.36
CA ALA A 25 -0.29 11.01 -10.73
C ALA A 25 0.79 10.05 -11.25
N ASP A 26 1.53 9.36 -10.35
CA ASP A 26 2.77 8.66 -10.69
C ASP A 26 2.76 7.17 -10.31
N PHE A 27 1.62 6.63 -9.89
CA PHE A 27 1.52 5.27 -9.34
C PHE A 27 0.44 4.45 -10.04
N ASP A 28 0.84 3.30 -10.57
CA ASP A 28 -0.09 2.21 -10.89
C ASP A 28 -0.49 1.49 -9.59
N VAL A 29 -1.69 1.82 -9.11
CA VAL A 29 -2.24 1.34 -7.84
C VAL A 29 -2.63 -0.13 -7.90
N ASP A 30 -3.13 -0.59 -9.05
CA ASP A 30 -3.56 -1.98 -9.23
C ASP A 30 -2.33 -2.90 -9.32
N TYR A 31 -1.30 -2.44 -10.04
CA TYR A 31 0.00 -3.13 -10.04
C TYR A 31 0.60 -3.18 -8.62
N LEU A 32 0.59 -2.07 -7.88
CA LEU A 32 1.09 -2.03 -6.51
C LEU A 32 0.34 -3.02 -5.61
N HIS A 33 -0.98 -3.12 -5.75
CA HIS A 33 -1.79 -4.07 -5.01
C HIS A 33 -1.42 -5.52 -5.32
N SER A 34 -1.29 -5.86 -6.59
CA SER A 34 -0.88 -7.19 -7.05
C SER A 34 0.51 -7.56 -6.54
N GLU A 35 1.49 -6.67 -6.69
CA GLU A 35 2.88 -6.89 -6.30
C GLU A 35 3.01 -7.11 -4.78
N LEU A 36 2.28 -6.33 -3.99
CA LEU A 36 2.24 -6.49 -2.53
C LEU A 36 1.61 -7.82 -2.14
N LEU A 37 0.51 -8.21 -2.79
CA LEU A 37 -0.16 -9.48 -2.55
C LEU A 37 0.77 -10.67 -2.85
N GLU A 38 1.48 -10.64 -3.98
CA GLU A 38 2.48 -11.66 -4.36
C GLU A 38 3.66 -11.70 -3.38
N SER A 39 4.04 -10.55 -2.83
CA SER A 39 5.06 -10.42 -1.80
C SER A 39 4.60 -10.84 -0.40
N GLY A 40 3.35 -11.33 -0.26
CA GLY A 40 2.76 -11.76 1.01
C GLY A 40 2.23 -10.61 1.89
N VAL A 41 2.20 -9.39 1.38
CA VAL A 41 1.68 -8.19 2.06
C VAL A 41 0.25 -7.91 1.61
N ARG A 42 -0.72 -8.17 2.49
CA ARG A 42 -2.12 -7.85 2.19
C ARG A 42 -2.44 -6.40 2.54
N ILE A 43 -2.85 -5.63 1.54
CA ILE A 43 -3.41 -4.30 1.72
C ILE A 43 -4.89 -4.29 1.32
N SER A 44 -5.69 -3.46 2.01
CA SER A 44 -7.03 -3.16 1.54
C SER A 44 -6.96 -2.42 0.18
N PRO A 45 -7.99 -2.51 -0.67
CA PRO A 45 -8.07 -1.74 -1.89
C PRO A 45 -7.80 -0.26 -1.61
N VAL A 46 -6.91 0.34 -2.40
CA VAL A 46 -6.55 1.75 -2.24
C VAL A 46 -7.76 2.60 -2.64
N LYS A 47 -8.48 3.12 -1.66
CA LYS A 47 -9.58 4.05 -1.91
C LYS A 47 -9.05 5.48 -1.86
N ALA A 48 -9.38 6.28 -2.88
CA ALA A 48 -9.01 7.71 -2.97
C ALA A 48 -7.49 8.00 -2.86
N GLY A 49 -6.62 7.07 -3.26
CA GLY A 49 -5.16 7.24 -3.18
C GLY A 49 -4.60 7.18 -1.75
N ARG A 50 -5.32 6.55 -0.81
CA ARG A 50 -4.88 6.42 0.58
C ARG A 50 -4.78 4.96 1.01
N LEU A 51 -3.65 4.60 1.59
CA LEU A 51 -3.39 3.31 2.21
C LEU A 51 -3.59 3.40 3.72
N ARG A 52 -4.08 2.29 4.29
CA ARG A 52 -4.19 2.08 5.74
C ARG A 52 -3.28 0.93 6.11
N LEU A 53 -2.27 1.21 6.92
CA LEU A 53 -1.38 0.21 7.48
C LEU A 53 -1.78 0.01 8.93
N LEU A 54 -2.01 -1.24 9.34
CA LEU A 54 -2.38 -1.57 10.71
C LEU A 54 -1.40 -2.59 11.26
N THR A 55 -0.99 -2.42 12.52
CA THR A 55 -0.25 -3.44 13.27
C THR A 55 -1.20 -4.11 14.26
N HIS A 56 -1.34 -5.43 14.21
CA HIS A 56 -2.07 -6.16 15.26
C HIS A 56 -1.11 -6.50 16.41
N ARG A 57 -1.64 -6.96 17.56
CA ARG A 57 -0.83 -7.19 18.78
C ARG A 57 0.29 -8.21 18.61
N GLU A 58 0.22 -9.05 17.59
CA GLU A 58 1.19 -10.12 17.31
C GLU A 58 2.27 -9.71 16.32
N VAL A 59 2.20 -8.50 15.75
CA VAL A 59 3.25 -7.96 14.87
C VAL A 59 4.43 -7.50 15.71
N THR A 60 5.56 -8.18 15.54
CA THR A 60 6.83 -7.74 16.10
C THR A 60 7.38 -6.54 15.32
N GLN A 61 8.25 -5.76 15.96
CA GLN A 61 8.96 -4.68 15.30
C GLN A 61 9.72 -5.15 14.05
N ARG A 62 10.31 -6.36 14.11
CA ARG A 62 11.04 -6.95 12.98
C ARG A 62 10.13 -7.18 11.78
N GLU A 63 8.93 -7.72 12.00
CA GLU A 63 7.95 -7.95 10.93
C GLU A 63 7.44 -6.63 10.35
N ALA A 64 7.22 -5.61 11.18
CA ALA A 64 6.85 -4.28 10.71
C ALA A 64 7.94 -3.65 9.82
N LEU A 65 9.22 -3.82 10.19
CA LEU A 65 10.36 -3.35 9.38
C LEU A 65 10.46 -4.11 8.05
N LEU A 66 10.32 -5.44 8.08
CA LEU A 66 10.32 -6.27 6.85
C LEU A 66 9.17 -5.87 5.91
N ALA A 67 7.96 -5.68 6.45
CA ALA A 67 6.81 -5.22 5.68
C ALA A 67 7.05 -3.82 5.09
N SER A 68 7.66 -2.90 5.85
CA SER A 68 8.04 -1.58 5.36
C SER A 68 9.01 -1.66 4.18
N ASP A 69 10.00 -2.55 4.24
CA ASP A 69 10.97 -2.73 3.14
C ASP A 69 10.32 -3.31 1.88
N LEU A 70 9.41 -4.28 2.05
CA LEU A 70 8.63 -4.83 0.94
C LEU A 70 7.75 -3.74 0.29
N ILE A 71 7.05 -2.97 1.12
CA ILE A 71 6.22 -1.86 0.65
C ILE A 71 7.06 -0.83 -0.11
N ALA A 72 8.23 -0.45 0.40
CA ALA A 72 9.11 0.49 -0.26
C ALA A 72 9.59 -0.02 -1.64
N LYS A 73 9.94 -1.31 -1.74
CA LYS A 73 10.34 -1.94 -3.01
C LYS A 73 9.20 -1.97 -4.02
N SER A 74 8.01 -2.42 -3.62
CA SER A 74 6.84 -2.46 -4.51
C SER A 74 6.44 -1.05 -4.96
N CYS A 75 6.55 -0.06 -4.07
CA CYS A 75 6.29 1.33 -4.44
C CYS A 75 7.31 1.86 -5.45
N ALA A 76 8.60 1.57 -5.27
CA ALA A 76 9.62 1.95 -6.23
C ALA A 76 9.41 1.27 -7.60
N ALA A 77 8.93 0.02 -7.62
CA ALA A 77 8.61 -0.70 -8.85
C ALA A 77 7.35 -0.17 -9.55
N ALA A 78 6.37 0.30 -8.79
CA ALA A 78 5.12 0.87 -9.30
C ALA A 78 5.25 2.32 -9.79
N ARG A 79 6.26 3.04 -9.29
CA ARG A 79 6.49 4.45 -9.62
C ARG A 79 6.88 4.64 -11.09
N GLY A 80 6.21 5.57 -11.77
CA GLY A 80 6.48 5.88 -13.17
C GLY A 80 5.92 4.85 -14.17
N ARG A 81 5.21 3.82 -13.68
CA ARG A 81 4.35 2.99 -14.52
C ARG A 81 3.04 3.73 -14.77
N GLN A 82 2.58 3.71 -16.02
CA GLN A 82 1.22 4.15 -16.31
C GLN A 82 0.22 3.14 -15.72
N PRO A 83 -0.93 3.58 -15.20
CA PRO A 83 -1.97 2.68 -14.72
C PRO A 83 -2.33 1.71 -15.83
N SER A 84 -2.10 0.42 -15.58
CA SER A 84 -2.37 -0.61 -16.55
C SER A 84 -3.89 -0.74 -16.75
N ASP A 85 -4.32 -0.74 -18.02
CA ASP A 85 -5.72 -0.85 -18.47
C ASP A 85 -6.30 -2.27 -18.23
N VAL A 86 -6.05 -2.85 -17.05
CA VAL A 86 -6.53 -4.20 -16.72
C VAL A 86 -7.99 -4.12 -16.31
N ASN A 87 -8.85 -4.26 -17.32
CA ASN A 87 -10.24 -4.71 -17.29
C ASN A 87 -11.07 -4.43 -16.01
N LYS A 88 -12.07 -3.55 -16.18
CA LYS A 88 -13.29 -3.44 -15.33
C LYS A 88 -14.16 -4.71 -15.37
N ALA A 89 -13.60 -5.88 -15.08
CA ALA A 89 -14.34 -7.13 -15.06
C ALA A 89 -14.08 -7.85 -13.73
N GLY A 90 -15.03 -7.71 -12.80
CA GLY A 90 -15.17 -8.66 -11.69
C GLY A 90 -14.69 -8.15 -10.34
N VAL A 91 -15.39 -7.18 -9.76
CA VAL A 91 -15.48 -7.08 -8.29
C VAL A 91 -16.95 -6.98 -7.92
N ASP A 92 -17.66 -8.08 -8.12
CA ASP A 92 -18.88 -8.36 -7.37
C ASP A 92 -18.44 -8.92 -6.02
N ALA A 93 -18.14 -8.01 -5.09
CA ALA A 93 -17.76 -8.37 -3.73
C ALA A 93 -19.05 -8.63 -2.95
N ILE A 94 -19.31 -9.91 -2.71
CA ILE A 94 -20.30 -10.38 -1.73
C ILE A 94 -19.93 -9.81 -0.35
N TYR A 95 -20.93 -9.19 0.28
CA TYR A 95 -20.92 -8.54 1.58
C TYR A 95 -20.51 -9.45 2.74
#